data_AF-A0A9X4M6G7-F1
#
_entry.id   AF-A0A9X4M6G7-F1
#
_cell.length_a   1.000
_cell.length_b   1.000
_cell.length_c   1.000
_cell.angle_alpha   90.00
_cell.angle_beta   90.00
_cell.angle_gamma   90.00
#
_symmetry.space_group_name_H-M   'P 1'
#
loop_
_entity.id
_entity.type
_entity.pdbx_description
1 polymer ?
#
loop_
_entity_poly.entity_id
_entity_poly.type
_entity_poly.pdbx_seq_one_letter_code
_entity_poly.pdbx_strand_id
1 'polypeptide(L)'
;MIIDKLQEFRQQVYRFLGNGRDAIFDLMDAVLTSPSVKSFAELSLSAVYRRKWSSLYESLKDSRPRRGRLRRLCVEQIPKDIRPLLAGDHTGWGRPHAKTLKDRSFVHQPNLVEGNKPIVLGHDYSTLGWVPEMEGSWAIPLCHERISSFETAAQGVAQMRDE
;
A
#
# COMPACT_ATOMS: atom_id res chain seq x y z
N MET A 1 -23.07 -4.85 16.80
CA MET A 1 -23.53 -4.34 15.48
C MET A 1 -22.35 -4.33 14.50
N ILE A 2 -22.55 -4.33 13.18
CA ILE A 2 -21.43 -4.26 12.22
C ILE A 2 -20.57 -2.99 12.41
N ILE A 3 -21.23 -1.88 12.80
CA ILE A 3 -20.59 -0.60 13.07
C ILE A 3 -19.59 -0.71 14.24
N ASP A 4 -19.95 -1.39 15.33
CA ASP A 4 -19.07 -1.55 16.50
C ASP A 4 -17.78 -2.29 16.12
N LYS A 5 -17.90 -3.35 15.29
CA LYS A 5 -16.74 -4.10 14.78
C LYS A 5 -15.81 -3.22 13.93
N LEU A 6 -16.38 -2.39 13.07
CA LEU A 6 -15.61 -1.46 12.24
C LEU A 6 -14.92 -0.37 13.07
N GLN A 7 -15.61 0.15 14.09
CA GLN A 7 -15.04 1.10 15.04
C GLN A 7 -13.88 0.48 15.81
N GLU A 8 -14.04 -0.75 16.31
CA GLU A 8 -12.99 -1.48 17.01
C GLU A 8 -11.77 -1.72 16.08
N PHE A 9 -12.00 -2.16 14.85
CA PHE A 9 -10.92 -2.34 13.87
C PHE A 9 -10.15 -1.02 13.64
N ARG A 10 -10.85 0.09 13.42
CA ARG A 10 -10.23 1.41 13.23
C ARG A 10 -9.43 1.86 14.45
N GLN A 11 -9.93 1.62 15.67
CA GLN A 11 -9.20 1.92 16.90
C GLN A 11 -7.93 1.08 17.02
N GLN A 12 -7.96 -0.20 16.64
CA GLN A 12 -6.79 -1.06 16.64
C GLN A 12 -5.74 -0.59 15.62
N VAL A 13 -6.16 -0.23 14.40
CA VAL A 13 -5.27 0.36 13.38
C VAL A 13 -4.60 1.62 13.93
N TYR A 14 -5.38 2.56 14.49
CA TYR A 14 -4.87 3.82 15.03
C TYR A 14 -3.77 3.63 16.09
N ARG A 15 -3.88 2.61 16.95
CA ARG A 15 -2.86 2.27 17.97
C ARG A 15 -1.52 1.84 17.36
N PHE A 16 -1.50 1.38 16.11
CA PHE A 16 -0.30 0.87 15.44
C PHE A 16 0.35 1.85 14.46
N LEU A 17 -0.17 3.05 14.27
CA LEU A 17 0.37 4.03 13.31
C LEU A 17 1.67 4.72 13.78
N GLY A 18 1.96 4.71 15.08
CA GLY A 18 3.18 5.29 15.65
C GLY A 18 3.13 6.82 15.79
N ASN A 19 4.28 7.48 15.60
CA ASN A 19 4.38 8.94 15.70
C ASN A 19 3.54 9.63 14.62
N GLY A 20 2.92 10.76 14.97
CA GLY A 20 2.05 11.47 14.03
C GLY A 20 0.77 10.72 13.66
N ARG A 21 0.36 9.71 14.45
CA ARG A 21 -0.82 8.85 14.17
C ARG A 21 -2.09 9.62 13.84
N ASP A 22 -2.35 10.77 14.47
CA ASP A 22 -3.52 11.58 14.16
C ASP A 22 -3.49 12.07 12.70
N ALA A 23 -2.34 12.58 12.26
CA ALA A 23 -2.16 13.08 10.90
C ALA A 23 -2.14 11.93 9.89
N ILE A 24 -1.56 10.77 10.22
CA ILE A 24 -1.64 9.58 9.36
C ILE A 24 -3.07 9.06 9.25
N PHE A 25 -3.82 9.04 10.35
CA PHE A 25 -5.19 8.55 10.36
C PHE A 25 -6.11 9.46 9.54
N ASP A 26 -6.00 10.78 9.73
CA ASP A 26 -6.68 11.78 8.88
C ASP A 26 -6.25 11.65 7.41
N LEU A 27 -4.96 11.39 7.13
CA LEU A 27 -4.45 11.17 5.78
C LEU A 27 -5.05 9.92 5.14
N MET A 28 -5.17 8.82 5.88
CA MET A 28 -5.80 7.59 5.40
C MET A 28 -7.24 7.86 4.98
N ASP A 29 -8.01 8.53 5.83
CA ASP A 29 -9.39 8.90 5.51
C ASP A 29 -9.45 9.84 4.30
N ALA A 30 -8.55 10.84 4.24
CA ALA A 30 -8.48 11.76 3.11
C ALA A 30 -8.20 11.03 1.79
N VAL A 31 -7.29 10.04 1.77
CA VAL A 31 -7.02 9.22 0.57
C VAL A 31 -8.25 8.39 0.19
N LEU A 32 -8.92 7.77 1.15
CA LEU A 32 -10.09 6.93 0.90
C LEU A 32 -11.31 7.72 0.41
N THR A 33 -11.45 8.98 0.82
CA THR A 33 -12.58 9.84 0.43
C THR A 33 -12.26 10.74 -0.76
N SER A 34 -11.03 10.72 -1.29
CA SER A 34 -10.63 11.55 -2.43
C SER A 34 -10.65 10.71 -3.71
N PRO A 35 -11.61 10.93 -4.64
CA PRO A 35 -11.73 10.10 -5.85
C PRO A 35 -10.55 10.26 -6.81
N SER A 36 -9.91 11.43 -6.80
CA SER A 36 -8.72 11.73 -7.57
C SER A 36 -7.96 12.87 -6.90
N VAL A 37 -6.63 12.82 -6.94
CA VAL A 37 -5.76 13.88 -6.44
C VAL A 37 -4.72 14.21 -7.50
N LYS A 38 -4.49 15.50 -7.74
CA LYS A 38 -3.48 16.02 -8.67
C LYS A 38 -2.11 16.11 -8.02
N SER A 39 -2.07 16.27 -6.70
CA SER A 39 -0.83 16.31 -5.94
C SER A 39 -1.01 15.75 -4.53
N PHE A 40 0.08 15.33 -3.91
CA PHE A 40 0.05 14.87 -2.52
C PHE A 40 -0.41 15.97 -1.55
N ALA A 41 -0.03 17.23 -1.79
CA ALA A 41 -0.42 18.36 -0.95
C ALA A 41 -1.93 18.65 -0.99
N GLU A 42 -2.61 18.31 -2.09
CA GLU A 42 -4.06 18.50 -2.24
C GLU A 42 -4.87 17.73 -1.18
N LEU A 43 -4.34 16.61 -0.67
CA LEU A 43 -4.97 15.85 0.42
C LEU A 43 -5.16 16.68 1.70
N SER A 44 -4.37 17.75 1.89
CA SER A 44 -4.55 18.66 3.03
C SER A 44 -5.79 19.53 2.94
N LEU A 45 -6.40 19.62 1.76
CA LEU A 45 -7.64 20.37 1.52
C LEU A 45 -8.88 19.50 1.73
N SER A 46 -8.72 18.20 1.98
CA SER A 46 -9.83 17.30 2.26
C SER A 46 -10.54 17.72 3.55
N ALA A 47 -11.87 17.71 3.54
CA ALA A 47 -12.69 18.07 4.71
C ALA A 47 -12.44 17.16 5.93
N VAL A 48 -11.95 15.93 5.69
CA VAL A 48 -11.61 14.98 6.76
C VAL A 48 -10.17 15.12 7.24
N TYR A 49 -9.35 15.95 6.59
CA TYR A 49 -7.98 16.23 7.02
C TYR A 49 -7.94 17.50 7.88
N ARG A 50 -7.83 17.35 9.20
CA ARG A 50 -8.05 18.44 10.16
C ARG A 50 -6.75 19.17 10.57
N ARG A 51 -5.66 18.92 9.85
CA ARG A 51 -4.30 19.38 10.20
C ARG A 51 -3.71 20.29 9.14
N LYS A 52 -2.59 20.92 9.44
CA LYS A 52 -1.89 21.80 8.49
C LYS A 52 -1.26 20.96 7.38
N TRP A 53 -1.11 21.56 6.20
CA TRP A 53 -0.52 20.90 5.04
C TRP A 53 0.88 20.30 5.29
N SER A 54 1.71 20.95 6.13
CA SER A 54 3.04 20.45 6.49
C SER A 54 2.99 19.14 7.27
N SER A 55 1.92 18.91 8.05
CA SER A 55 1.71 17.69 8.83
C SER A 55 1.58 16.44 7.95
N LEU A 56 1.18 16.58 6.68
CA LEU A 56 1.18 15.46 5.72
C LEU A 56 2.59 14.88 5.55
N TYR A 57 3.55 15.77 5.29
CA TYR A 57 4.93 15.40 5.00
C TYR A 57 5.66 14.95 6.27
N GLU A 58 5.49 15.68 7.38
CA GLU A 58 6.08 15.33 8.67
C GLU A 58 5.59 13.96 9.14
N SER A 59 4.28 13.71 9.08
CA SER A 59 3.71 12.44 9.53
C SER A 59 4.20 11.25 8.70
N LEU A 60 4.30 11.36 7.37
CA LEU A 60 4.89 10.28 6.56
C LEU A 60 6.37 10.06 6.85
N LYS A 61 7.12 11.13 7.12
CA LYS A 61 8.54 11.05 7.43
C LYS A 61 8.80 10.41 8.79
N ASP A 62 7.99 10.74 9.78
CA ASP A 62 8.23 10.40 11.18
C ASP A 62 7.42 9.19 11.66
N SER A 63 6.32 8.86 10.98
CA SER A 63 5.54 7.68 11.30
C SER A 63 6.35 6.42 11.02
N ARG A 64 6.24 5.46 11.95
CA ARG A 64 6.77 4.11 11.79
C ARG A 64 5.64 3.15 12.16
N PRO A 65 4.65 2.95 11.27
CA PRO A 65 3.55 2.05 11.56
C PRO A 65 4.08 0.65 11.85
N ARG A 66 3.49 -0.04 12.83
CA ARG A 66 3.86 -1.42 13.19
C ARG A 66 3.30 -2.37 12.14
N ARG A 67 3.96 -2.45 10.98
CA ARG A 67 3.51 -3.16 9.77
C ARG A 67 3.01 -4.57 10.06
N GLY A 68 3.80 -5.39 10.78
CA GLY A 68 3.37 -6.76 11.13
C GLY A 68 2.11 -6.83 11.99
N ARG A 69 1.88 -5.84 12.88
CA ARG A 69 0.64 -5.76 13.68
C ARG A 69 -0.56 -5.36 12.80
N LEU A 70 -0.37 -4.41 11.88
CA LEU A 70 -1.40 -4.02 10.91
C LEU A 70 -1.75 -5.17 9.97
N ARG A 71 -0.74 -5.86 9.42
CA ARG A 71 -0.92 -7.06 8.58
C ARG A 71 -1.72 -8.13 9.32
N ARG A 72 -1.37 -8.40 10.58
CA ARG A 72 -2.10 -9.34 11.43
C ARG A 72 -3.57 -8.97 11.60
N LEU A 73 -3.89 -7.70 11.82
CA LEU A 73 -5.30 -7.25 11.89
C LEU A 73 -6.08 -7.57 10.62
N CYS A 74 -5.46 -7.41 9.44
CA CYS A 74 -6.08 -7.76 8.16
C CYS A 74 -6.29 -9.27 8.03
N VAL A 75 -5.28 -10.08 8.37
CA VAL A 75 -5.38 -11.56 8.33
C VAL A 75 -6.44 -12.09 9.29
N GLU A 76 -6.60 -11.46 10.46
CA GLU A 76 -7.63 -11.83 11.45
C GLU A 76 -9.07 -11.60 10.93
N GLN A 77 -9.26 -10.88 9.83
CA GLN A 77 -10.57 -10.73 9.16
C GLN A 77 -10.91 -11.90 8.22
N ILE A 78 -9.94 -12.77 7.91
CA ILE A 78 -10.16 -13.92 7.04
C ILE A 78 -10.91 -15.02 7.83
N PRO A 79 -12.04 -15.56 7.32
CA PRO A 79 -12.74 -16.66 7.98
C PRO A 79 -11.83 -17.88 8.19
N LYS A 80 -11.96 -18.54 9.34
CA LYS A 80 -11.08 -19.66 9.72
C LYS A 80 -11.56 -21.03 9.22
N ASP A 81 -12.82 -21.08 8.81
CA ASP A 81 -13.53 -22.26 8.30
C ASP A 81 -13.35 -22.46 6.78
N ILE A 82 -12.61 -21.56 6.12
CA ILE A 82 -12.30 -21.65 4.69
C ILE A 82 -10.80 -21.90 4.46
N ARG A 83 -10.49 -22.46 3.30
CA ARG A 83 -9.12 -22.42 2.75
C ARG A 83 -8.96 -21.11 1.97
N PRO A 84 -8.14 -20.14 2.41
CA PRO A 84 -8.01 -18.87 1.72
C PRO A 84 -7.33 -19.05 0.36
N LEU A 85 -7.88 -18.40 -0.67
CA LEU A 85 -7.22 -18.23 -1.97
C LEU A 85 -6.38 -16.95 -1.94
N LEU A 86 -5.08 -17.07 -2.16
CA LEU A 86 -4.16 -15.93 -2.18
C LEU A 86 -3.67 -15.69 -3.60
N ALA A 87 -3.70 -14.43 -4.02
CA ALA A 87 -3.18 -13.97 -5.29
C ALA A 87 -1.90 -13.16 -5.05
N GLY A 88 -0.81 -13.56 -5.72
CA GLY A 88 0.43 -12.81 -5.76
C GLY A 88 0.56 -12.08 -7.10
N ASP A 89 1.01 -10.84 -7.07
CA ASP A 89 1.30 -10.06 -8.27
C ASP A 89 2.62 -9.28 -8.15
N HIS A 90 3.21 -8.99 -9.30
CA HIS A 90 4.38 -8.13 -9.44
C HIS A 90 4.04 -6.95 -10.35
N THR A 91 4.16 -5.73 -9.82
CA THR A 91 3.84 -4.51 -10.57
C THR A 91 5.05 -3.59 -10.65
N GLY A 92 5.51 -3.33 -11.88
CA GLY A 92 6.51 -2.30 -12.15
C GLY A 92 5.89 -0.90 -12.11
N TRP A 93 6.49 0.02 -11.37
CA TRP A 93 6.02 1.40 -11.24
C TRP A 93 7.04 2.41 -11.80
N GLY A 94 6.85 2.78 -13.07
CA GLY A 94 7.71 3.74 -13.77
C GLY A 94 7.69 5.13 -13.13
N ARG A 95 8.86 5.64 -12.74
CA ARG A 95 9.07 7.01 -12.22
C ARG A 95 10.18 7.73 -13.02
N PRO A 96 10.02 7.93 -14.34
CA PRO A 96 11.08 8.48 -15.20
C PRO A 96 11.54 9.88 -14.76
N HIS A 97 10.62 10.71 -14.25
CA HIS A 97 10.90 12.08 -13.84
C HIS A 97 11.39 12.22 -12.39
N ALA A 98 11.36 11.16 -11.58
CA ALA A 98 11.71 11.21 -10.16
C ALA A 98 13.22 11.01 -9.93
N LYS A 99 14.05 11.95 -10.40
CA LYS A 99 15.53 11.80 -10.43
C LYS A 99 16.18 11.51 -9.07
N THR A 100 15.58 11.99 -7.99
CA THR A 100 16.08 11.85 -6.61
C THR A 100 15.47 10.66 -5.86
N LEU A 101 14.59 9.89 -6.51
CA LEU A 101 14.04 8.68 -5.92
C LEU A 101 15.16 7.66 -5.74
N LYS A 102 15.37 7.25 -4.49
CA LYS A 102 16.41 6.29 -4.12
C LYS A 102 16.13 4.92 -4.73
N ASP A 103 17.19 4.19 -5.02
CA ASP A 103 17.12 2.77 -5.38
C ASP A 103 16.17 2.49 -6.57
N ARG A 104 16.22 3.33 -7.62
CA ARG A 104 15.49 3.09 -8.85
C ARG A 104 16.21 2.04 -9.70
N SER A 105 15.46 1.09 -10.23
CA SER A 105 15.94 0.04 -11.14
C SER A 105 15.24 0.15 -12.50
N PHE A 106 15.70 -0.66 -13.47
CA PHE A 106 14.96 -0.87 -14.71
C PHE A 106 13.80 -1.83 -14.43
N VAL A 107 12.58 -1.34 -14.61
CA VAL A 107 11.35 -2.11 -14.42
C VAL A 107 10.65 -2.32 -15.75
N HIS A 108 9.88 -3.40 -15.87
CA HIS A 108 9.12 -3.67 -17.09
C HIS A 108 8.01 -2.64 -17.28
N GLN A 109 7.91 -2.08 -18.50
CA GLN A 109 6.78 -1.26 -18.92
C GLN A 109 6.40 -1.65 -20.35
N PRO A 110 5.18 -2.19 -20.57
CA PRO A 110 4.71 -2.53 -21.91
C PRO A 110 4.82 -1.34 -22.86
N ASN A 111 5.36 -1.57 -24.05
CA ASN A 111 5.42 -0.59 -25.13
C ASN A 111 4.88 -1.25 -26.40
N LEU A 112 4.08 -0.50 -27.16
CA LEU A 112 3.47 -0.95 -28.42
C LEU A 112 4.43 -0.80 -29.61
N VAL A 113 5.51 -0.03 -29.46
CA VAL A 113 6.49 0.22 -30.54
C VAL A 113 7.45 -0.96 -30.63
N GLU A 114 7.37 -1.70 -31.75
CA GLU A 114 8.25 -2.81 -32.08
C GLU A 114 9.73 -2.37 -32.09
N GLY A 115 10.61 -3.23 -31.55
CA GLY A 115 12.05 -2.98 -31.47
C GLY A 115 12.53 -2.20 -30.22
N ASN A 116 11.64 -1.53 -29.49
CA ASN A 116 12.00 -0.90 -28.22
C ASN A 116 11.98 -1.89 -27.06
N LYS A 117 13.00 -1.83 -26.19
CA LYS A 117 13.01 -2.60 -24.95
C LYS A 117 11.88 -2.09 -24.04
N PRO A 118 10.98 -2.96 -23.54
CA PRO A 118 9.85 -2.57 -22.70
C PRO A 118 10.30 -2.31 -21.25
N ILE A 119 11.12 -1.27 -21.05
CA ILE A 119 11.73 -0.92 -19.77
C ILE A 119 11.60 0.57 -19.45
N VAL A 120 11.53 0.91 -18.16
CA VAL A 120 11.55 2.28 -17.65
C VAL A 120 12.27 2.33 -16.30
N LEU A 121 12.79 3.51 -15.90
CA LEU A 121 13.32 3.68 -14.54
C LEU A 121 12.19 3.83 -13.53
N GLY A 122 12.21 3.03 -12.47
CA GLY A 122 11.13 2.99 -11.48
C GLY A 122 11.46 2.13 -10.28
N HIS A 123 10.41 1.60 -9.65
CA HIS A 123 10.48 0.62 -8.57
C HIS A 123 9.57 -0.56 -8.90
N ASP A 124 9.98 -1.75 -8.50
CA ASP A 124 9.13 -2.93 -8.55
C ASP A 124 8.43 -3.12 -7.19
N TYR A 125 7.19 -3.60 -7.24
CA TYR A 125 6.41 -3.93 -6.06
C TYR A 125 5.87 -5.34 -6.17
N SER A 126 5.89 -6.06 -5.06
CA SER A 126 5.18 -7.31 -4.89
C SER A 126 3.92 -7.07 -4.08
N THR A 127 2.82 -7.69 -4.48
CA THR A 127 1.53 -7.63 -3.79
C THR A 127 1.05 -9.03 -3.47
N LEU A 128 0.51 -9.22 -2.27
CA LEU A 128 -0.24 -10.42 -1.88
C LEU A 128 -1.63 -9.98 -1.41
N GLY A 129 -2.66 -10.52 -2.05
CA GLY A 129 -4.05 -10.27 -1.69
C GLY A 129 -4.79 -11.57 -1.39
N TRP A 130 -5.75 -11.49 -0.47
CA TRP A 130 -6.75 -12.54 -0.29
C TRP A 130 -7.93 -12.30 -1.23
N VAL A 131 -8.35 -13.34 -1.94
CA VAL A 131 -9.51 -13.35 -2.82
C VAL A 131 -10.65 -14.05 -2.07
N PRO A 132 -11.63 -13.28 -1.53
CA PRO A 132 -12.68 -13.83 -0.68
C PRO A 132 -13.77 -14.59 -1.45
N GLU A 133 -13.99 -14.23 -2.71
CA GLU A 133 -15.11 -14.71 -3.53
C GLU A 133 -14.57 -15.46 -4.75
N MET A 134 -15.23 -16.56 -5.12
CA MET A 134 -14.90 -17.34 -6.32
C MET A 134 -15.26 -16.60 -7.62
N GLU A 135 -16.32 -15.79 -7.56
CA GLU A 135 -16.81 -14.96 -8.66
C GLU A 135 -16.88 -13.52 -8.16
N GLY A 136 -16.22 -12.60 -8.85
CA GLY A 136 -16.10 -11.20 -8.44
C GLY A 136 -14.74 -10.61 -8.82
N SER A 137 -14.58 -9.31 -8.57
CA SER A 137 -13.33 -8.57 -8.87
C SER A 137 -12.69 -7.95 -7.63
N TRP A 138 -13.04 -8.45 -6.44
CA TRP A 138 -12.54 -7.94 -5.18
C TRP A 138 -11.37 -8.76 -4.65
N ALA A 139 -10.32 -8.07 -4.20
CA ALA A 139 -9.20 -8.65 -3.50
C ALA A 139 -8.82 -7.75 -2.31
N ILE A 140 -8.51 -8.36 -1.17
CA ILE A 140 -8.10 -7.64 0.04
C ILE A 140 -6.57 -7.69 0.11
N PRO A 141 -5.86 -6.56 -0.09
CA PRO A 141 -4.41 -6.54 -0.01
C PRO A 141 -3.96 -6.85 1.42
N LEU A 142 -3.17 -7.91 1.57
CA LEU A 142 -2.55 -8.30 2.84
C LEU A 142 -1.15 -7.72 2.96
N CYS A 143 -0.44 -7.63 1.84
CA CYS A 143 0.93 -7.14 1.78
C CYS A 143 1.17 -6.42 0.45
N HIS A 144 1.88 -5.30 0.49
CA HIS A 144 2.35 -4.58 -0.69
C HIS A 144 3.72 -4.00 -0.34
N GLU A 145 4.76 -4.60 -0.93
CA GLU A 145 6.14 -4.32 -0.58
C GLU A 145 6.92 -3.90 -1.81
N ARG A 146 7.81 -2.94 -1.60
CA ARG A 146 8.77 -2.54 -2.61
C ARG A 146 9.88 -3.59 -2.68
N ILE A 147 10.20 -4.05 -3.88
CA ILE A 147 11.34 -4.91 -4.14
C ILE A 147 12.57 -4.02 -4.35
N SER A 148 13.65 -4.27 -3.61
CA SER A 148 14.89 -3.50 -3.76
C SER A 148 15.65 -3.91 -5.03
N SER A 149 16.59 -3.09 -5.48
CA SER A 149 17.41 -3.43 -6.64
C SER A 149 18.36 -4.62 -6.43
N PHE A 150 18.48 -5.10 -5.19
CA PHE A 150 19.29 -6.26 -4.81
C PHE A 150 18.48 -7.55 -4.76
N GLU A 151 17.16 -7.49 -4.99
CA GLU A 151 16.23 -8.60 -4.90
C GLU A 151 15.60 -8.88 -6.25
N THR A 152 15.28 -10.14 -6.50
CA THR A 152 14.51 -10.54 -7.68
C THR A 152 13.01 -10.52 -7.39
N ALA A 153 12.20 -10.38 -8.44
CA ALA A 153 10.74 -10.47 -8.34
C ALA A 153 10.27 -11.74 -7.61
N ALA A 154 10.94 -12.87 -7.83
CA ALA A 154 10.65 -14.14 -7.16
C ALA A 154 10.97 -14.11 -5.65
N GLN A 155 12.01 -13.38 -5.25
CA GLN A 155 12.37 -13.21 -3.83
C GLN A 155 11.40 -12.29 -3.09
N GLY A 156 10.88 -11.23 -3.74
CA GLY A 156 9.88 -10.35 -3.14
C GLY A 156 8.60 -11.10 -2.74
N VAL A 157 8.15 -12.07 -3.55
CA VAL A 157 7.02 -12.94 -3.21
C VAL A 157 7.36 -13.90 -2.06
N ALA A 158 8.61 -14.38 -1.99
CA ALA A 158 9.06 -15.28 -0.94
C ALA A 158 9.14 -14.58 0.44
N GLN A 159 9.52 -13.31 0.50
CA GLN A 159 9.55 -12.51 1.75
C GLN A 159 8.20 -12.44 2.45
N MET A 160 7.10 -12.55 1.70
CA MET A 160 5.76 -12.55 2.26
C MET A 160 5.39 -13.88 2.95
N ARG A 161 6.21 -14.93 2.82
CA ARG A 161 6.04 -16.22 3.51
C ARG A 161 6.74 -16.28 4.88
N ASP A 162 7.81 -15.51 5.06
CA ASP A 162 8.77 -15.70 6.16
C ASP A 162 8.62 -14.69 7.33
N GLU A 163 7.57 -13.86 7.32
CA GLU A 163 7.28 -12.88 8.39
C GLU A 163 5.85 -12.98 8.96
#